data_AF-A0A392TE95-F1
#
_entry.id   AF-A0A392TE95-F1
#
_cell.length_a   1.000
_cell.length_b   1.000
_cell.length_c   1.000
_cell.angle_alpha   90.00
_cell.angle_beta   90.00
_cell.angle_gamma   90.00
#
_symmetry.space_group_name_H-M   'P 1'
#
loop_
_entity.id
_entity.type
_entity.pdbx_description
1 polymer ?
#
loop_
_entity_poly.entity_id
_entity_poly.type
_entity_poly.pdbx_seq_one_letter_code
_entity_poly.pdbx_strand_id
1 'polypeptide(L)'
;MADEQGDGGESADEMNQFEDGTHPQQQPAQFHQHSDDEIAALMMQLAIAEACHVPHIYYDTQSSLYQAAQARRATYEPPPLY
;
A
#
# COMPACT_ATOMS: atom_id res chain seq x y z
N MET A 1 -52.22 -31.08 -5.66
CA MET A 1 -51.02 -31.83 -5.27
C MET A 1 -49.87 -30.87 -5.41
N ALA A 2 -49.15 -30.64 -4.31
CA ALA A 2 -48.07 -29.68 -4.17
C ALA A 2 -46.84 -30.10 -4.98
N ASP A 3 -46.05 -29.14 -5.43
CA ASP A 3 -44.61 -29.16 -5.19
C ASP A 3 -44.05 -27.74 -5.26
N GLU A 4 -43.84 -27.16 -4.07
CA GLU A 4 -42.90 -26.07 -3.83
C GLU A 4 -41.49 -26.66 -3.96
N GLN A 5 -40.91 -26.65 -5.16
CA GLN A 5 -39.51 -27.01 -5.33
C GLN A 5 -38.69 -25.73 -5.18
N GLY A 6 -38.21 -25.54 -3.95
CA GLY A 6 -37.39 -24.40 -3.54
C GLY A 6 -36.10 -24.33 -4.36
N ASP A 7 -35.93 -23.18 -5.00
CA ASP A 7 -34.70 -22.73 -5.63
C ASP A 7 -33.70 -22.30 -4.54
N GLY A 8 -33.31 -23.27 -3.70
CA GLY A 8 -32.28 -23.14 -2.66
C GLY A 8 -30.94 -23.77 -3.05
N GLY A 9 -30.79 -24.15 -4.33
CA GLY A 9 -29.60 -24.82 -4.85
C GLY A 9 -28.37 -23.92 -4.89
N GLU A 10 -28.53 -22.68 -5.35
CA GLU A 10 -27.41 -21.73 -5.52
C GLU A 10 -26.71 -21.39 -4.19
N SER A 11 -27.43 -21.42 -3.07
CA SER A 11 -26.89 -21.12 -1.74
C SER A 11 -26.14 -22.29 -1.09
N ALA A 12 -26.45 -23.53 -1.49
CA ALA A 12 -25.81 -24.73 -0.94
C ALA A 12 -24.45 -25.00 -1.62
N ASP A 13 -24.35 -24.75 -2.92
CA ASP A 13 -23.10 -24.83 -3.68
C ASP A 13 -22.08 -23.76 -3.24
N GLU A 14 -22.54 -22.57 -2.83
CA GLU A 14 -21.66 -21.49 -2.36
C GLU A 14 -21.04 -21.76 -0.98
N MET A 15 -21.77 -22.39 -0.05
CA MET A 15 -21.22 -22.80 1.25
C MET A 15 -20.17 -23.91 1.15
N ASN A 16 -20.24 -24.74 0.09
CA ASN A 16 -19.31 -25.84 -0.11
C ASN A 16 -17.88 -25.36 -0.45
N GLN A 17 -17.72 -24.14 -0.99
CA GLN A 17 -16.39 -23.60 -1.36
C GLN A 17 -15.45 -23.43 -0.17
N PHE A 18 -15.99 -23.18 1.04
CA PHE A 18 -15.18 -23.12 2.26
C PHE A 18 -14.84 -24.51 2.82
N GLU A 19 -15.70 -25.50 2.59
CA GLU A 19 -15.53 -26.88 3.11
C GLU A 19 -14.64 -27.72 2.17
N ASP A 20 -14.68 -27.45 0.85
CA ASP A 20 -13.83 -28.02 -0.19
C ASP A 20 -12.40 -27.42 -0.21
N GLY A 21 -12.16 -26.38 0.61
CA GLY A 21 -10.84 -25.76 0.76
C GLY A 21 -10.36 -25.01 -0.49
N THR A 22 -11.27 -24.69 -1.41
CA THR A 22 -11.00 -23.90 -2.62
C THR A 22 -10.85 -22.42 -2.29
N HIS A 23 -9.84 -22.08 -1.51
CA HIS A 23 -9.46 -20.70 -1.29
C HIS A 23 -8.76 -20.14 -2.55
N PRO A 24 -9.10 -18.92 -3.00
CA PRO A 24 -8.36 -18.28 -4.07
C PRO A 24 -6.88 -18.18 -3.68
N GLN A 25 -6.00 -18.60 -4.60
CA GLN A 25 -4.57 -18.54 -4.40
C GLN A 25 -4.17 -17.10 -4.05
N GLN A 26 -3.58 -16.89 -2.88
CA GLN A 26 -3.11 -15.56 -2.50
C GLN A 26 -2.12 -15.07 -3.54
N GLN A 27 -2.42 -13.92 -4.14
CA GLN A 27 -1.50 -13.32 -5.10
C GLN A 27 -0.18 -12.99 -4.39
N PRO A 28 0.97 -13.17 -5.06
CA PRO A 28 2.25 -12.82 -4.49
C PRO A 28 2.26 -11.34 -4.11
N ALA A 29 2.88 -11.02 -2.98
CA ALA A 29 3.00 -9.65 -2.49
C ALA A 29 3.62 -8.77 -3.59
N GLN A 30 2.82 -7.86 -4.13
CA GLN A 30 3.28 -6.88 -5.10
C GLN A 30 4.15 -5.87 -4.35
N PHE A 31 5.46 -5.93 -4.58
CA PHE A 31 6.38 -4.87 -4.13
C PHE A 31 6.02 -3.61 -4.90
N HIS A 32 5.31 -2.70 -4.23
CA HIS A 32 4.95 -1.41 -4.79
C HIS A 32 6.24 -0.61 -4.99
N GLN A 33 6.62 -0.44 -6.26
CA GLN A 33 7.69 0.47 -6.66
C GLN A 33 7.09 1.86 -6.83
N HIS A 34 7.63 2.83 -6.11
CA HIS A 34 7.17 4.23 -6.18
C HIS A 34 7.69 4.90 -7.43
N SER A 35 6.85 5.71 -8.06
CA SER A 35 7.22 6.50 -9.23
C SER A 35 8.13 7.66 -8.83
N ASP A 36 8.90 8.18 -9.79
CA ASP A 36 9.75 9.36 -9.58
C ASP A 36 8.96 10.57 -9.06
N ASP A 37 7.79 10.80 -9.66
CA ASP A 37 6.87 11.88 -9.29
C ASP A 37 6.37 11.76 -7.86
N GLU A 38 6.08 10.54 -7.38
CA GLU A 38 5.62 10.31 -6.00
C GLU A 38 6.74 10.61 -5.00
N ILE A 39 7.95 10.20 -5.33
CA ILE A 39 9.14 10.48 -4.52
C ILE A 39 9.41 11.98 -4.50
N ALA A 40 9.35 12.65 -5.64
CA ALA A 40 9.57 14.09 -5.77
C ALA A 40 8.51 14.91 -5.02
N ALA A 41 7.24 14.51 -5.11
CA ALA A 41 6.15 15.11 -4.36
C ALA A 41 6.40 15.01 -2.84
N LEU A 42 6.78 13.84 -2.35
CA LEU A 42 7.10 13.67 -0.92
C LEU A 42 8.32 14.51 -0.51
N MET A 43 9.37 14.55 -1.32
CA MET A 43 10.55 15.40 -1.06
C MET A 43 10.15 16.87 -0.93
N MET A 44 9.30 17.37 -1.83
CA MET A 44 8.79 18.75 -1.80
C MET A 44 7.97 19.01 -0.53
N GLN A 45 7.08 18.09 -0.16
CA GLN A 45 6.27 18.23 1.06
C GLN A 45 7.14 18.28 2.31
N LEU A 46 8.16 17.42 2.41
CA LEU A 46 9.09 17.43 3.52
C LEU A 46 9.89 18.73 3.59
N ALA A 47 10.33 19.27 2.44
CA ALA A 47 11.05 20.54 2.38
C ALA A 47 10.17 21.72 2.83
N ILE A 48 8.90 21.75 2.41
CA ILE A 48 7.95 22.79 2.84
C ILE A 48 7.68 22.69 4.34
N ALA A 49 7.42 21.49 4.84
CA ALA A 49 7.12 21.28 6.25
C ALA A 49 8.33 21.62 7.14
N GLU A 50 9.55 21.31 6.70
CA GLU A 50 10.80 21.72 7.35
C GLU A 50 10.96 23.26 7.36
N ALA A 51 10.71 23.92 6.22
CA ALA A 51 10.75 25.38 6.11
C ALA A 51 9.67 26.10 6.94
N CYS A 52 8.51 25.47 7.11
CA CYS A 52 7.41 25.98 7.91
C CYS A 52 7.48 25.56 9.39
N HIS A 53 8.52 24.82 9.82
CA HIS A 53 8.64 24.25 11.16
C HIS A 53 7.42 23.43 11.61
N VAL A 54 6.75 22.77 10.66
CA VAL A 54 5.61 21.90 10.94
C VAL A 54 6.15 20.54 11.42
N PRO A 55 5.68 20.00 12.55
CA PRO A 55 6.15 18.71 13.03
C PRO A 55 5.72 17.57 12.08
N HIS A 56 6.67 16.71 11.72
CA HIS A 56 6.50 15.58 10.81
C HIS A 56 5.92 14.34 11.54
N ILE A 57 4.72 14.45 12.11
CA ILE A 57 4.14 13.39 12.95
C ILE A 57 3.39 12.33 12.13
N TYR A 58 2.98 12.67 10.90
CA TYR A 58 2.11 11.83 10.07
C TYR A 58 2.84 11.06 8.96
N TYR A 59 4.17 11.15 8.89
CA TYR A 59 4.95 10.40 7.92
C TYR A 59 5.40 9.07 8.52
N ASP A 60 5.07 7.98 7.84
CA ASP A 60 5.60 6.67 8.17
C ASP A 60 7.05 6.57 7.70
N THR A 61 8.00 6.68 8.63
CA THR A 61 9.44 6.67 8.33
C THR A 61 9.95 5.30 7.91
N GLN A 62 9.17 4.24 8.17
CA GLN A 62 9.46 2.87 7.76
C GLN A 62 8.87 2.53 6.37
N SER A 63 8.11 3.45 5.77
CA SER A 63 7.56 3.26 4.43
C SER A 63 8.67 3.29 3.39
N SER A 64 8.52 2.46 2.37
CA SER A 64 9.44 2.43 1.23
C SER A 64 9.46 3.77 0.47
N LEU A 65 8.35 4.52 0.46
CA LEU A 65 8.30 5.85 -0.17
C LEU A 65 9.16 6.86 0.59
N TYR A 66 9.06 6.84 1.93
CA TYR A 66 9.85 7.72 2.77
C TYR A 66 11.34 7.42 2.65
N GLN A 67 11.72 6.13 2.65
CA GLN A 67 13.11 5.71 2.43
C GLN A 67 13.62 6.13 1.06
N ALA A 68 12.82 5.97 -0.01
CA ALA A 68 13.19 6.40 -1.35
C ALA A 68 13.40 7.92 -1.44
N ALA A 69 12.52 8.71 -0.82
CA ALA A 69 12.66 10.17 -0.75
C ALA A 69 13.92 10.59 0.00
N GLN A 70 14.24 9.96 1.13
CA GLN A 70 15.45 10.26 1.90
C GLN A 70 16.74 9.87 1.15
N ALA A 71 16.77 8.68 0.55
CA ALA A 71 17.89 8.24 -0.28
C ALA A 71 18.17 9.22 -1.44
N ARG A 72 17.09 9.76 -2.03
CA ARG A 72 17.20 10.77 -3.09
C ARG A 72 17.61 12.14 -2.56
N ARG A 73 17.14 12.57 -1.38
CA ARG A 73 17.60 13.81 -0.70
C ARG A 73 19.10 13.79 -0.45
N ALA A 74 19.66 12.67 -0.01
CA ALA A 74 21.10 12.52 0.25
C ALA A 74 21.97 12.77 -1.00
N THR A 75 21.42 12.65 -2.21
CA THR A 75 22.12 13.00 -3.46
C THR A 75 22.34 14.51 -3.62
N TYR A 76 21.52 15.32 -2.95
CA TYR A 76 21.54 16.77 -3.04
C TYR A 76 22.11 17.46 -1.78
N GLU A 77 22.52 16.69 -0.77
CA GLU A 77 23.19 17.27 0.40
C GLU A 77 24.59 17.79 0.01
N PRO A 78 24.96 19.00 0.44
CA PRO A 78 26.29 19.52 0.17
C PRO A 78 27.35 18.62 0.81
N PRO A 79 28.48 18.35 0.13
CA PRO A 79 29.53 17.52 0.69
C PRO A 79 30.03 18.12 2.02
N PRO A 80 30.39 17.27 3.00
CA PRO A 80 30.87 17.74 4.29
C PRO A 80 32.11 18.60 4.09
N LEU A 81 32.12 19.78 4.73
CA LEU A 81 33.29 20.64 4.78
C LEU A 81 34.23 20.09 5.85
N TYR A 82 35.44 19.70 5.44
CA TYR A 82 36.52 19.22 6.31
C TYR A 82 37.42 20.36 6.79
#